data_AF-A0A6V7H9P1-F1
#
_entry.id   AF-A0A6V7H9P1-F1
#
_cell.length_a   1.000
_cell.length_b   1.000
_cell.length_c   1.000
_cell.angle_alpha   90.00
_cell.angle_beta   90.00
_cell.angle_gamma   90.00
#
_symmetry.space_group_name_H-M   'P 1'
#
loop_
_entity.id
_entity.type
_entity.pdbx_description
1 polymer ?
#
loop_
_entity_poly.entity_id
_entity_poly.type
_entity_poly.pdbx_seq_one_letter_code
_entity_poly.pdbx_strand_id
1 'polypeptide(L)'
;MEFICIKRAKNRRKRRNLKKQRRERIKFEVKFAKRRGFISERNKSFIAREKLIVNTMQANSFWENYIAAQEWQKRHSIIWWRTRCIALEHENQILRDKLKALVCQSNQQYASHKRRKSGYKHQDVVEECEESRFNEETENLEFHVDEEMMSFLEQSMRHKFELKKLRDSEILTKKREEEEENISIQGGATWMHARNSNAKLLYGEASPTILAMETALQTTVDRHRDKAKPQYWPIIPLKP
;
A
#
# COMPACT_ATOMS: atom_id res chain seq x y z
N MET A 1 -33.55 -41.54 17.23
CA MET A 1 -33.52 -40.73 15.98
C MET A 1 -32.94 -39.36 16.30
N GLU A 2 -32.40 -38.64 15.29
CA GLU A 2 -31.99 -37.22 15.32
C GLU A 2 -30.49 -36.86 15.47
N PHE A 3 -29.67 -37.06 14.42
CA PHE A 3 -28.47 -36.24 14.18
C PHE A 3 -28.14 -36.11 12.67
N ILE A 4 -29.07 -35.60 11.86
CA ILE A 4 -28.82 -35.39 10.40
C ILE A 4 -28.94 -33.92 9.97
N CYS A 5 -29.51 -33.04 10.80
CA CYS A 5 -29.91 -31.69 10.36
C CYS A 5 -28.75 -30.68 10.23
N ILE A 6 -27.66 -30.82 10.99
CA ILE A 6 -26.62 -29.77 11.10
C ILE A 6 -25.70 -29.73 9.85
N LYS A 7 -25.42 -30.87 9.21
CA LYS A 7 -24.54 -30.94 8.02
C LYS A 7 -25.16 -30.25 6.78
N ARG A 8 -26.49 -30.28 6.65
CA ARG A 8 -27.19 -29.67 5.50
C ARG A 8 -27.12 -28.13 5.50
N ALA A 9 -27.07 -27.49 6.67
CA ALA A 9 -27.00 -26.03 6.80
C ALA A 9 -25.63 -25.45 6.39
N LYS A 10 -24.52 -26.13 6.74
CA LYS A 10 -23.15 -25.73 6.36
C LYS A 10 -22.94 -25.77 4.85
N ASN A 11 -23.49 -26.79 4.17
CA ASN A 11 -23.40 -26.92 2.71
C ASN A 11 -24.22 -25.85 1.96
N ARG A 12 -25.39 -25.45 2.51
CA ARG A 12 -26.17 -24.33 1.95
C ARG A 12 -25.44 -22.99 2.07
N ARG A 13 -24.72 -22.72 3.17
CA ARG A 13 -23.91 -21.50 3.33
C ARG A 13 -22.71 -21.45 2.36
N LYS A 14 -21.96 -22.55 2.20
CA LYS A 14 -20.86 -22.63 1.21
C LYS A 14 -21.36 -22.36 -0.22
N ARG A 15 -22.52 -22.93 -0.60
CA ARG A 15 -23.11 -22.74 -1.94
C ARG A 15 -23.58 -21.30 -2.19
N ARG A 16 -24.02 -20.57 -1.15
CA ARG A 16 -24.36 -19.14 -1.24
C ARG A 16 -23.13 -18.26 -1.44
N ASN A 17 -22.04 -18.54 -0.72
CA ASN A 17 -20.79 -17.77 -0.84
C ASN A 17 -20.14 -17.93 -2.22
N LEU A 18 -20.12 -19.15 -2.77
CA LEU A 18 -19.63 -19.40 -4.13
C LEU A 18 -20.46 -18.67 -5.20
N LYS A 19 -21.79 -18.61 -5.04
CA LYS A 19 -22.66 -17.82 -5.93
C LYS A 19 -22.40 -16.32 -5.81
N LYS A 20 -22.08 -15.81 -4.61
CA LYS A 20 -21.72 -14.40 -4.39
C LYS A 20 -20.39 -14.05 -5.06
N GLN A 21 -19.35 -14.88 -4.90
CA GLN A 21 -18.07 -14.69 -5.57
C GLN A 21 -18.18 -14.71 -7.10
N ARG A 22 -18.98 -15.64 -7.68
CA ARG A 22 -19.21 -15.67 -9.13
C ARG A 22 -19.88 -14.38 -9.64
N ARG A 23 -20.85 -13.84 -8.90
CA ARG A 23 -21.51 -12.56 -9.24
C ARG A 23 -20.55 -11.38 -9.16
N GLU A 24 -19.63 -11.38 -8.20
CA GLU A 24 -18.60 -10.32 -8.10
C GLU A 24 -17.61 -10.39 -9.26
N ARG A 25 -17.13 -11.58 -9.63
CA ARG A 25 -16.26 -11.76 -10.81
C ARG A 25 -16.91 -11.25 -12.11
N ILE A 26 -18.18 -11.60 -12.36
CA ILE A 26 -18.95 -11.10 -13.51
C ILE A 26 -19.10 -9.57 -13.47
N LYS A 27 -19.34 -8.97 -12.29
CA LYS A 27 -19.40 -7.50 -12.14
C LYS A 27 -18.07 -6.82 -12.47
N PHE A 28 -16.94 -7.42 -12.09
CA PHE A 28 -15.63 -6.91 -12.46
C PHE A 28 -15.41 -7.01 -13.97
N GLU A 29 -15.68 -8.16 -14.59
CA GLU A 29 -15.54 -8.35 -16.05
C GLU A 29 -16.38 -7.35 -16.86
N VAL A 30 -17.66 -7.14 -16.50
CA VAL A 30 -18.53 -6.17 -17.19
C VAL A 30 -18.02 -4.73 -17.01
N LYS A 31 -17.47 -4.38 -15.84
CA LYS A 31 -16.84 -3.07 -15.60
C LYS A 31 -15.56 -2.89 -16.43
N PHE A 32 -14.74 -3.93 -16.58
CA PHE A 32 -13.53 -3.88 -17.41
C PHE A 32 -13.86 -3.83 -18.91
N ALA A 33 -14.89 -4.56 -19.37
CA ALA A 33 -15.35 -4.52 -20.75
C ALA A 33 -15.88 -3.13 -21.15
N LYS A 34 -16.65 -2.47 -20.28
CA LYS A 34 -17.10 -1.07 -20.50
C LYS A 34 -15.95 -0.07 -20.59
N ARG A 35 -14.85 -0.29 -19.84
CA ARG A 35 -13.65 0.56 -19.92
C ARG A 35 -12.88 0.36 -21.22
N ARG A 36 -12.82 -0.86 -21.78
CA ARG A 36 -12.18 -1.13 -23.08
C ARG A 36 -12.93 -0.49 -24.26
N GLY A 37 -14.26 -0.46 -24.24
CA GLY A 37 -15.08 0.20 -25.27
C GLY A 37 -14.78 1.70 -25.37
N PHE A 38 -14.71 2.37 -24.21
CA PHE A 38 -14.39 3.81 -24.12
C PHE A 38 -12.99 4.18 -24.64
N ILE A 39 -12.01 3.26 -24.53
CA ILE A 39 -10.64 3.50 -24.99
C ILE A 39 -10.53 3.30 -26.52
N SER A 40 -11.29 2.37 -27.09
CA SER A 40 -11.30 2.10 -28.53
C SER A 40 -11.98 3.22 -29.34
N GLU A 41 -13.07 3.80 -28.83
CA GLU A 41 -13.75 4.94 -29.47
C GLU A 41 -12.86 6.19 -29.54
N ARG A 42 -12.02 6.43 -28.51
CA ARG A 42 -11.05 7.54 -28.51
C ARG A 42 -10.00 7.41 -29.61
N ASN A 43 -9.59 6.19 -29.96
CA ASN A 43 -8.53 5.98 -30.95
C ASN A 43 -9.04 6.13 -32.40
N LYS A 44 -10.32 5.82 -32.66
CA LYS A 44 -10.91 6.00 -34.01
C LYS A 44 -11.14 7.47 -34.38
N SER A 45 -11.29 8.37 -33.40
CA SER A 45 -11.44 9.81 -33.66
C SER A 45 -10.14 10.53 -34.05
N PHE A 46 -8.96 9.94 -33.80
CA PHE A 46 -7.69 10.60 -34.11
C PHE A 46 -7.26 10.45 -35.57
N ILE A 47 -7.67 9.38 -36.26
CA ILE A 47 -7.20 9.08 -37.64
C ILE A 47 -7.95 9.91 -38.70
N ALA A 48 -9.17 10.38 -38.41
CA ALA A 48 -10.00 11.08 -39.39
C ALA A 48 -9.77 12.62 -39.47
N ARG A 49 -8.92 13.20 -38.62
CA ARG A 49 -8.67 14.66 -38.57
C ARG A 49 -7.36 15.10 -39.23
N GLU A 50 -6.78 14.26 -40.08
CA GLU A 50 -5.65 14.63 -40.94
C GLU A 50 -6.16 15.22 -42.27
N LYS A 51 -7.00 16.26 -42.20
CA LYS A 51 -7.37 17.06 -43.38
C LYS A 51 -7.36 18.54 -43.01
N LEU A 52 -6.40 19.25 -43.61
CA LEU A 52 -6.26 20.71 -43.69
C LEU A 52 -6.21 21.47 -42.36
N ILE A 53 -5.00 21.59 -41.80
CA ILE A 53 -4.69 22.67 -40.86
C ILE A 53 -4.16 23.84 -41.72
N VAL A 54 -5.08 24.68 -42.19
CA VAL A 54 -4.76 26.04 -42.62
C VAL A 54 -4.37 26.80 -41.35
N ASN A 55 -3.18 27.44 -41.37
CA ASN A 55 -2.57 28.25 -40.31
C ASN A 55 -3.44 29.45 -39.87
N THR A 56 -4.58 29.18 -39.24
CA THR A 56 -5.34 30.17 -38.49
C THR A 56 -5.59 29.56 -37.12
N MET A 57 -5.01 30.21 -36.11
CA MET A 57 -5.21 29.91 -34.69
C MET A 57 -6.72 29.97 -34.42
N GLN A 58 -7.41 28.82 -34.44
CA GLN A 58 -8.85 28.81 -34.25
C GLN A 58 -9.16 29.29 -32.84
N ALA A 59 -10.05 30.28 -32.72
CA ALA A 59 -10.52 30.83 -31.44
C ALA A 59 -11.05 29.74 -30.48
N ASN A 60 -11.45 28.58 -31.02
CA ASN A 60 -11.88 27.42 -30.26
C ASN A 60 -10.74 26.82 -29.41
N SER A 61 -9.49 26.85 -29.87
CA SER A 61 -8.34 26.32 -29.11
C SER A 61 -8.09 27.11 -27.82
N PHE A 62 -8.35 28.41 -27.83
CA PHE A 62 -8.27 29.25 -26.62
C PHE A 62 -9.29 28.82 -25.57
N TRP A 63 -10.55 28.63 -25.98
CA TRP A 63 -11.62 28.20 -25.08
C TRP A 63 -11.44 26.75 -24.59
N GLU A 64 -10.94 25.86 -25.44
CA GLU A 64 -10.60 24.49 -25.06
C GLU A 64 -9.54 24.46 -23.95
N ASN A 65 -8.48 25.27 -24.08
CA ASN A 65 -7.46 25.40 -23.04
C ASN A 65 -8.02 26.00 -21.74
N TYR A 66 -8.90 27.00 -21.85
CA TYR A 66 -9.59 27.58 -20.69
C TYR A 66 -10.44 26.54 -19.94
N ILE A 67 -11.23 25.76 -20.69
CA ILE A 67 -12.05 24.68 -20.12
C ILE A 67 -11.15 23.62 -19.47
N ALA A 68 -10.08 23.19 -20.15
CA ALA A 68 -9.15 22.21 -19.62
C ALA A 68 -8.51 22.65 -18.30
N ALA A 69 -8.11 23.92 -18.19
CA ALA A 69 -7.54 24.46 -16.96
C ALA A 69 -8.60 24.64 -15.85
N GLN A 70 -9.82 25.03 -16.19
CA GLN A 70 -10.93 25.08 -15.23
C GLN A 70 -11.28 23.68 -14.71
N GLU A 71 -11.27 22.67 -15.57
CA GLU A 71 -11.42 21.26 -15.17
C GLU A 71 -10.27 20.83 -14.27
N TRP A 72 -9.03 21.19 -14.60
CA TRP A 72 -7.87 20.92 -13.78
C TRP A 72 -8.00 21.55 -12.39
N GLN A 73 -8.41 22.82 -12.29
CA GLN A 73 -8.61 23.51 -11.02
C GLN A 73 -9.67 22.80 -10.17
N LYS A 74 -10.81 22.41 -10.76
CA LYS A 74 -11.87 21.66 -10.08
C LYS A 74 -11.38 20.29 -9.59
N ARG A 75 -10.62 19.57 -10.42
CA ARG A 75 -10.03 18.28 -10.04
C ARG A 75 -9.02 18.46 -8.91
N HIS A 76 -8.17 19.47 -9.03
CA HIS A 76 -7.16 19.79 -8.04
C HIS A 76 -7.78 20.13 -6.69
N SER A 77 -8.82 20.97 -6.65
CA SER A 77 -9.52 21.28 -5.40
C SER A 77 -10.13 20.01 -4.77
N ILE A 78 -10.76 19.15 -5.56
CA ILE A 78 -11.33 17.88 -5.05
C ILE A 78 -10.23 16.98 -4.50
N ILE A 79 -9.11 16.83 -5.22
CA ILE A 79 -7.98 16.01 -4.78
C ILE A 79 -7.38 16.60 -3.50
N TRP A 80 -7.19 17.92 -3.43
CA TRP A 80 -6.66 18.60 -2.25
C TRP A 80 -7.52 18.33 -1.01
N TRP A 81 -8.83 18.51 -1.12
CA TRP A 81 -9.75 18.21 -0.02
C TRP A 81 -9.75 16.71 0.35
N ARG A 82 -9.73 15.80 -0.63
CA ARG A 82 -9.65 14.36 -0.37
C ARG A 82 -8.38 13.99 0.39
N THR A 83 -7.22 14.48 -0.07
CA THR A 83 -5.93 14.25 0.58
C THR A 83 -5.94 14.82 1.99
N ARG A 84 -6.50 16.03 2.18
CA ARG A 84 -6.62 16.65 3.49
C ARG A 84 -7.50 15.82 4.43
N CYS A 85 -8.65 15.31 3.97
CA CYS A 85 -9.51 14.43 4.75
C CYS A 85 -8.79 13.14 5.15
N ILE A 86 -8.10 12.48 4.23
CA ILE A 86 -7.33 11.25 4.50
C ILE A 86 -6.26 11.50 5.55
N ALA A 87 -5.52 12.61 5.44
CA ALA A 87 -4.50 12.99 6.42
C ALA A 87 -5.12 13.21 7.82
N LEU A 88 -6.23 13.95 7.89
CA LEU A 88 -6.94 14.19 9.15
C LEU A 88 -7.54 12.91 9.75
N GLU A 89 -8.02 11.98 8.92
CA GLU A 89 -8.50 10.67 9.38
C GLU A 89 -7.36 9.87 10.02
N HIS A 90 -6.17 9.87 9.40
CA HIS A 90 -4.99 9.21 9.93
C HIS A 90 -4.51 9.86 11.26
N GLU A 91 -4.47 11.19 11.34
CA GLU A 91 -4.15 11.91 12.57
C GLU A 91 -5.15 11.58 13.68
N ASN A 92 -6.45 11.61 13.38
CA ASN A 92 -7.50 11.25 14.33
C ASN A 92 -7.39 9.80 14.80
N GLN A 93 -7.02 8.88 13.91
CA GLN A 93 -6.80 7.48 14.26
C GLN A 93 -5.64 7.34 15.26
N ILE A 94 -4.51 8.02 15.00
CA ILE A 94 -3.37 8.06 15.92
C ILE A 94 -3.78 8.64 17.28
N LEU A 95 -4.55 9.73 17.30
CA LEU A 95 -5.02 10.34 18.54
C LEU A 95 -5.92 9.38 19.33
N ARG A 96 -6.83 8.69 18.65
CA ARG A 96 -7.70 7.67 19.28
C ARG A 96 -6.89 6.52 19.86
N ASP A 97 -5.87 6.05 19.15
CA ASP A 97 -5.04 4.94 19.62
C ASP A 97 -4.14 5.36 20.79
N LYS A 98 -3.62 6.58 20.79
CA LYS A 98 -2.94 7.18 21.94
C LYS A 98 -3.86 7.31 23.16
N LEU A 99 -5.09 7.78 22.98
CA LEU A 99 -6.06 7.87 24.08
C LEU A 99 -6.40 6.49 24.64
N LYS A 100 -6.61 5.48 23.79
CA LYS A 100 -6.81 4.10 24.24
C LYS A 100 -5.61 3.59 25.03
N ALA A 101 -4.39 3.87 24.59
CA ALA A 101 -3.18 3.48 25.30
C ALA A 101 -3.11 4.13 26.70
N LEU A 102 -3.41 5.43 26.82
CA LEU A 102 -3.43 6.14 28.10
C LEU A 102 -4.50 5.60 29.04
N VAL A 103 -5.72 5.32 28.55
CA VAL A 103 -6.80 4.74 29.36
C VAL A 103 -6.45 3.32 29.82
N CYS A 104 -5.82 2.52 28.97
CA CYS A 104 -5.34 1.18 29.35
C CYS A 104 -4.25 1.28 30.43
N GLN A 105 -3.32 2.23 30.31
CA GLN A 105 -2.27 2.47 31.32
C GLN A 105 -2.88 2.95 32.65
N SER A 106 -3.83 3.88 32.63
CA SER A 106 -4.49 4.37 33.85
C SER A 106 -5.29 3.27 34.55
N ASN A 107 -5.98 2.40 33.79
CA ASN A 107 -6.74 1.28 34.36
C ASN A 107 -5.82 0.19 34.95
N GLN A 108 -4.67 -0.08 34.33
CA GLN A 108 -3.66 -0.98 34.88
C GLN A 108 -3.03 -0.42 36.17
N GLN A 109 -2.76 0.89 36.22
CA GLN A 109 -2.28 1.57 37.41
C GLN A 109 -3.31 1.55 38.55
N TYR A 110 -4.59 1.84 38.27
CA TYR A 110 -5.67 1.75 39.27
C TYR A 110 -5.89 0.32 39.79
N ALA A 111 -5.85 -0.70 38.93
CA ALA A 111 -5.97 -2.10 39.35
C ALA A 111 -4.77 -2.55 40.22
N SER A 112 -3.56 -2.08 39.90
CA SER A 112 -2.34 -2.36 40.66
C SER A 112 -2.35 -1.64 42.02
N HIS A 113 -2.88 -0.42 42.08
CA HIS A 113 -2.98 0.34 43.32
C HIS A 113 -4.07 -0.21 44.26
N LYS A 114 -5.17 -0.75 43.71
CA LYS A 114 -6.22 -1.44 44.48
C LYS A 114 -5.75 -2.79 45.06
N ARG A 115 -4.90 -3.53 44.32
CA ARG A 115 -4.25 -4.76 44.84
C ARG A 115 -3.26 -4.47 45.97
N ARG A 116 -2.50 -3.37 45.90
CA ARG A 116 -1.57 -2.97 46.99
C ARG A 116 -2.28 -2.48 48.27
N LYS A 117 -3.46 -1.87 48.17
CA LYS A 117 -4.25 -1.42 49.35
C LYS A 117 -5.06 -2.53 50.03
N SER A 118 -5.24 -3.69 49.39
CA SER A 118 -5.92 -4.84 50.01
C SER A 118 -5.00 -5.68 50.91
N GLY A 119 -3.68 -5.44 50.90
CA GLY A 119 -2.68 -6.22 51.63
C GLY A 119 -2.15 -5.57 52.91
N TYR A 120 -2.63 -4.40 53.32
CA TYR A 120 -2.21 -3.74 54.56
C TYR A 120 -3.42 -3.40 55.43
N LYS A 121 -3.78 -4.32 56.32
CA LYS A 121 -4.49 -4.05 57.56
C LYS A 121 -3.79 -4.78 58.70
N HIS A 122 -3.31 -3.99 59.67
CA HIS A 122 -2.59 -4.33 60.92
C HIS A 122 -1.17 -4.89 60.69
N GLN A 123 -0.11 -4.50 61.41
CA GLN A 123 0.01 -3.94 62.75
C GLN A 123 1.40 -3.31 62.96
N ASP A 124 1.45 -2.33 63.86
CA ASP A 124 2.66 -1.68 64.38
C ASP A 124 3.71 -2.64 64.99
N VAL A 125 4.99 -2.28 64.77
CA VAL A 125 6.15 -2.37 65.69
C VAL A 125 6.93 -3.70 65.87
N VAL A 126 8.18 -3.66 65.37
CA VAL A 126 9.48 -4.15 65.92
C VAL A 126 9.87 -5.65 65.83
N GLU A 127 10.93 -5.88 65.02
CA GLU A 127 12.15 -6.70 65.24
C GLU A 127 12.03 -8.13 65.78
N GLU A 128 12.33 -9.15 64.96
CA GLU A 128 13.40 -10.13 65.24
C GLU A 128 13.71 -11.03 64.01
N CYS A 129 14.92 -11.57 64.02
CA CYS A 129 15.59 -12.46 63.07
C CYS A 129 14.88 -13.83 62.92
N GLU A 130 14.85 -14.41 61.72
CA GLU A 130 15.50 -15.71 61.42
C GLU A 130 15.09 -16.26 60.04
N GLU A 131 16.13 -16.76 59.38
CA GLU A 131 16.14 -17.47 58.12
C GLU A 131 15.43 -18.82 58.26
N SER A 132 14.25 -19.01 57.64
CA SER A 132 13.61 -20.32 57.59
C SER A 132 13.25 -20.72 56.16
N ARG A 133 14.08 -21.62 55.62
CA ARG A 133 13.84 -22.42 54.43
C ARG A 133 12.45 -23.06 54.50
N PHE A 134 11.59 -22.79 53.52
CA PHE A 134 10.47 -23.68 53.23
C PHE A 134 10.45 -24.02 51.74
N ASN A 135 11.07 -25.18 51.50
CA ASN A 135 10.92 -26.04 50.36
C ASN A 135 9.55 -26.72 50.51
N GLU A 136 8.66 -26.66 49.52
CA GLU A 136 7.58 -27.66 49.39
C GLU A 136 6.95 -27.62 47.99
N GLU A 137 7.49 -28.54 47.18
CA GLU A 137 6.71 -29.45 46.32
C GLU A 137 6.07 -28.83 45.07
N THR A 138 6.94 -28.53 44.10
CA THR A 138 6.60 -28.73 42.70
C THR A 138 6.23 -30.20 42.50
N GLU A 139 4.92 -30.48 42.46
CA GLU A 139 4.40 -31.77 41.98
C GLU A 139 5.07 -32.11 40.65
N ASN A 140 6.01 -33.05 40.72
CA ASN A 140 6.70 -33.60 39.58
C ASN A 140 5.67 -34.42 38.78
N LEU A 141 4.95 -33.77 37.86
CA LEU A 141 4.25 -34.46 36.79
C LEU A 141 5.32 -35.10 35.89
N GLU A 142 5.70 -36.33 36.23
CA GLU A 142 6.56 -37.18 35.41
C GLU A 142 5.76 -37.61 34.17
N PHE A 143 5.90 -36.84 33.10
CA PHE A 143 5.34 -37.21 31.79
C PHE A 143 6.20 -38.33 31.19
N HIS A 144 5.62 -39.51 31.02
CA HIS A 144 6.21 -40.55 30.18
C HIS A 144 6.14 -40.09 28.73
N VAL A 145 7.27 -39.65 28.18
CA VAL A 145 7.35 -39.22 26.79
C VAL A 145 7.54 -40.45 25.92
N ASP A 146 6.42 -41.01 25.45
CA ASP A 146 6.45 -42.13 24.53
C ASP A 146 7.25 -41.77 23.25
N GLU A 147 7.89 -42.77 22.64
CA GLU A 147 8.71 -42.62 21.43
C GLU A 147 7.92 -41.99 20.27
N GLU A 148 6.62 -42.28 20.20
CA GLU A 148 5.70 -41.68 19.24
C GLU A 148 5.55 -40.16 19.48
N MET A 149 5.45 -39.72 20.73
CA MET A 149 5.37 -38.29 21.08
C MET A 149 6.70 -37.56 20.79
N MET A 150 7.84 -38.20 21.03
CA MET A 150 9.15 -37.64 20.64
C MET A 150 9.22 -37.43 19.11
N SER A 151 8.81 -38.42 18.33
CA SER A 151 8.81 -38.34 16.87
C SER A 151 7.85 -37.25 16.33
N PHE A 152 6.68 -37.09 16.95
CA PHE A 152 5.71 -36.05 16.60
C PHE A 152 6.23 -34.64 16.90
N LEU A 153 6.88 -34.46 18.05
CA LEU A 153 7.49 -33.18 18.43
C LEU A 153 8.65 -32.83 17.49
N GLU A 154 9.45 -33.81 17.09
CA GLU A 154 10.51 -33.63 16.11
C GLU A 154 9.96 -33.23 14.74
N GLN A 155 8.92 -33.92 14.25
CA GLN A 155 8.25 -33.56 12.99
C GLN A 155 7.63 -32.16 13.05
N SER A 156 7.01 -31.81 14.18
CA SER A 156 6.43 -30.47 14.40
C SER A 156 7.50 -29.38 14.40
N MET A 157 8.66 -29.66 15.01
CA MET A 157 9.83 -28.78 15.00
C MET A 157 10.40 -28.61 13.60
N ARG A 158 10.58 -29.70 12.85
CA ARG A 158 11.08 -29.68 11.46
C ARG A 158 10.16 -28.88 10.54
N HIS A 159 8.84 -29.13 10.57
CA HIS A 159 7.88 -28.41 9.76
C HIS A 159 7.81 -26.91 10.13
N LYS A 160 7.88 -26.57 11.42
CA LYS A 160 7.94 -25.17 11.87
C LYS A 160 9.20 -24.47 11.36
N PHE A 161 10.33 -25.16 11.32
CA PHE A 161 11.59 -24.64 10.80
C PHE A 161 11.54 -24.45 9.27
N GLU A 162 10.97 -25.41 8.53
CA GLU A 162 10.77 -25.30 7.08
C GLU A 162 9.85 -24.13 6.71
N LEU A 163 8.72 -23.97 7.40
CA LEU A 163 7.81 -22.84 7.21
C LEU A 163 8.48 -21.50 7.50
N LYS A 164 9.34 -21.45 8.52
CA LYS A 164 10.11 -20.24 8.84
C LYS A 164 11.12 -19.93 7.74
N LYS A 165 11.86 -20.93 7.26
CA LYS A 165 12.82 -20.78 6.17
C LYS A 165 12.16 -20.31 4.86
N LEU A 166 10.98 -20.86 4.52
CA LEU A 166 10.20 -20.41 3.37
C LEU A 166 9.76 -18.96 3.52
N ARG A 167 9.21 -18.59 4.68
CA ARG A 167 8.82 -17.21 4.98
C ARG A 167 10.00 -16.24 4.88
N ASP A 168 11.15 -16.61 5.43
CA ASP A 168 12.35 -15.78 5.40
C ASP A 168 12.88 -15.64 3.96
N SER A 169 12.81 -16.70 3.15
CA SER A 169 13.16 -16.63 1.72
C SER A 169 12.21 -15.75 0.91
N GLU A 170 10.90 -15.82 1.16
CA GLU A 170 9.90 -14.95 0.52
C GLU A 170 10.06 -13.48 0.94
N ILE A 171 10.49 -13.22 2.17
CA ILE A 171 10.79 -11.86 2.64
C ILE A 171 12.06 -11.34 1.96
N LEU A 172 13.08 -12.18 1.78
CA LEU A 172 14.31 -11.81 1.08
C LEU A 172 14.06 -11.54 -0.42
N THR A 173 13.23 -12.35 -1.08
CA THR A 173 12.86 -12.11 -2.49
C THR A 173 12.03 -10.84 -2.63
N LYS A 174 11.05 -10.61 -1.74
CA LYS A 174 10.26 -9.37 -1.73
C LYS A 174 11.09 -8.13 -1.45
N LYS A 175 12.06 -8.19 -0.52
CA LYS A 175 12.96 -7.06 -0.27
C LYS A 175 13.82 -6.74 -1.48
N ARG A 176 14.31 -7.76 -2.20
CA ARG A 176 15.05 -7.57 -3.46
C ARG A 176 14.15 -6.98 -4.55
N GLU A 177 12.92 -7.46 -4.68
CA GLU A 177 11.92 -6.93 -5.62
C GLU A 177 11.50 -5.49 -5.26
N GLU A 178 11.35 -5.17 -3.98
CA GLU A 178 11.05 -3.82 -3.47
C GLU A 178 12.24 -2.86 -3.65
N GLU A 179 13.48 -3.35 -3.52
CA GLU A 179 14.70 -2.59 -3.86
C GLU A 179 14.77 -2.32 -5.38
N GLU A 180 14.37 -3.28 -6.22
CA GLU A 180 14.29 -3.12 -7.68
C GLU A 180 13.15 -2.18 -8.11
N GLU A 181 11.99 -2.22 -7.46
CA GLU A 181 10.84 -1.35 -7.75
C GLU A 181 11.03 0.08 -7.19
N ASN A 182 11.71 0.28 -6.05
CA ASN A 182 12.01 1.61 -5.52
C ASN A 182 13.00 2.40 -6.41
N ILE A 183 13.80 1.73 -7.24
CA ILE A 183 14.64 2.39 -8.26
C ILE A 183 13.80 3.04 -9.37
N SER A 184 12.57 2.57 -9.60
CA SER A 184 11.69 3.14 -10.64
C SER A 184 11.06 4.49 -10.27
N ILE A 185 11.01 4.84 -8.98
CA ILE A 185 10.39 6.08 -8.49
C ILE A 185 11.44 7.12 -8.04
N GLN A 186 12.73 6.77 -8.05
CA GLN A 186 13.80 7.61 -7.51
C GLN A 186 14.29 8.69 -8.50
N GLY A 187 13.40 9.63 -8.86
CA GLY A 187 13.74 10.94 -9.41
C GLY A 187 14.42 10.94 -10.79
N GLY A 188 14.15 11.97 -11.60
CA GLY A 188 14.73 12.10 -12.95
C GLY A 188 16.26 11.95 -13.00
N ALA A 189 16.97 12.20 -11.89
CA ALA A 189 18.42 12.01 -11.77
C ALA A 189 18.87 10.56 -12.00
N THR A 190 18.24 9.55 -11.40
CA THR A 190 18.67 8.14 -11.57
C THR A 190 18.46 7.67 -13.01
N TRP A 191 17.33 8.05 -13.61
CA TRP A 191 17.04 7.80 -15.03
C TRP A 191 18.06 8.48 -15.95
N MET A 192 18.43 9.74 -15.67
CA MET A 192 19.47 10.45 -16.43
C MET A 192 20.83 9.78 -16.31
N HIS A 193 21.21 9.31 -15.11
CA HIS A 193 22.46 8.58 -14.92
C HIS A 193 22.48 7.26 -15.68
N ALA A 194 21.40 6.47 -15.62
CA ALA A 194 21.27 5.22 -16.37
C ALA A 194 21.30 5.45 -17.88
N ARG A 195 20.63 6.51 -18.36
CA ARG A 195 20.66 6.90 -19.77
C ARG A 195 22.09 7.24 -20.21
N ASN A 196 22.81 8.04 -19.43
CA ASN A 196 24.17 8.46 -19.75
C ASN A 196 25.17 7.29 -19.70
N SER A 197 25.05 6.37 -18.74
CA SER A 197 25.89 5.17 -18.68
C SER A 197 25.65 4.25 -19.87
N ASN A 198 24.38 4.05 -20.24
CA ASN A 198 24.01 3.25 -21.41
C ASN A 198 24.52 3.88 -22.71
N ALA A 199 24.37 5.20 -22.86
CA ALA A 199 24.89 5.94 -24.00
C ALA A 199 26.42 5.84 -24.09
N LYS A 200 27.13 5.90 -22.95
CA LYS A 200 28.59 5.71 -22.90
C LYS A 200 29.01 4.29 -23.30
N LEU A 201 28.22 3.28 -22.96
CA LEU A 201 28.48 1.89 -23.37
C LEU A 201 28.28 1.68 -24.88
N LEU A 202 27.26 2.31 -25.48
CA LEU A 202 26.94 2.17 -26.90
C LEU A 202 27.83 3.01 -27.82
N TYR A 203 28.07 4.27 -27.44
CA TYR A 203 28.70 5.27 -28.31
C TYR A 203 30.11 5.67 -27.85
N GLY A 204 30.59 5.13 -26.72
CA GLY A 204 31.93 5.41 -26.20
C GLY A 204 32.17 6.90 -25.92
N GLU A 205 33.28 7.43 -26.44
CA GLU A 205 33.66 8.85 -26.30
C GLU A 205 32.74 9.80 -27.07
N ALA A 206 32.05 9.32 -28.11
CA ALA A 206 31.10 10.12 -28.88
C ALA A 206 29.72 10.25 -28.20
N SER A 207 29.49 9.55 -27.09
CA SER A 207 28.24 9.57 -26.32
C SER A 207 27.67 10.98 -26.03
N PRO A 208 28.43 11.93 -25.44
CA PRO A 208 27.90 13.27 -25.18
C PRO A 208 27.48 14.01 -26.46
N THR A 209 28.22 13.83 -27.55
CA THR A 209 27.91 14.46 -28.85
C THR A 209 26.62 13.92 -29.45
N ILE A 210 26.45 12.59 -29.46
CA ILE A 210 25.23 11.94 -29.97
C ILE A 210 24.02 12.32 -29.12
N LEU A 211 24.14 12.30 -27.78
CA LEU A 211 23.07 12.71 -26.89
C LEU A 211 22.65 14.18 -27.12
N ALA A 212 23.63 15.06 -27.37
CA ALA A 212 23.37 16.45 -27.69
C ALA A 212 22.65 16.60 -29.03
N MET A 213 23.04 15.84 -30.06
CA MET A 213 22.36 15.81 -31.36
C MET A 213 20.93 15.30 -31.25
N GLU A 214 20.70 14.19 -30.52
CA GLU A 214 19.35 13.67 -30.24
C GLU A 214 18.48 14.71 -29.55
N THR A 215 19.04 15.39 -28.53
CA THR A 215 18.33 16.44 -27.79
C THR A 215 18.01 17.62 -28.69
N ALA A 216 18.95 18.03 -29.56
CA ALA A 216 18.71 19.08 -30.54
C ALA A 216 17.56 18.70 -31.49
N LEU A 217 17.54 17.48 -32.04
CA LEU A 217 16.44 17.00 -32.88
C LEU A 217 15.11 16.96 -32.11
N GLN A 218 15.11 16.42 -30.91
CA GLN A 218 13.91 16.36 -30.07
C GLN A 218 13.37 17.77 -29.78
N THR A 219 14.24 18.73 -29.44
CA THR A 219 13.83 20.12 -29.19
C THR A 219 13.25 20.80 -30.43
N THR A 220 13.76 20.50 -31.63
CA THR A 220 13.16 21.02 -32.87
C THR A 220 11.76 20.44 -33.10
N VAL A 221 11.58 19.14 -32.87
CA VAL A 221 10.27 18.47 -32.97
C VAL A 221 9.30 19.05 -31.94
N ASP A 222 9.72 19.19 -30.70
CA ASP A 222 8.90 19.76 -29.62
C ASP A 222 8.51 21.20 -29.92
N ARG A 223 9.44 22.01 -30.45
CA ARG A 223 9.14 23.37 -30.92
C ARG A 223 8.09 23.39 -32.03
N HIS A 224 8.13 22.45 -32.97
CA HIS A 224 7.11 22.33 -34.01
C HIS A 224 5.76 21.88 -33.43
N ARG A 225 5.76 20.99 -32.44
CA ARG A 225 4.55 20.55 -31.72
C ARG A 225 3.92 21.72 -30.96
N ASP A 226 4.72 22.50 -30.25
CA ASP A 226 4.27 23.68 -29.50
C ASP A 226 3.69 24.75 -30.43
N LYS A 227 4.28 24.94 -31.63
CA LYS A 227 3.74 25.85 -32.65
C LYS A 227 2.42 25.35 -33.25
N ALA A 228 2.30 24.04 -33.50
CA ALA A 228 1.11 23.45 -34.11
C ALA A 228 -0.05 23.29 -33.12
N LYS A 229 0.24 23.11 -31.83
CA LYS A 229 -0.72 23.00 -30.73
C LYS A 229 -0.20 23.74 -29.50
N PRO A 230 -0.22 25.07 -29.50
CA PRO A 230 0.20 25.82 -28.34
C PRO A 230 -0.75 25.50 -27.19
N GLN A 231 -0.24 24.79 -26.19
CA GLN A 231 -0.94 24.58 -24.93
C GLN A 231 -0.81 25.86 -24.12
N TYR A 232 -1.67 26.83 -24.42
CA TYR A 232 -1.77 28.05 -23.64
C TYR A 232 -2.26 27.68 -22.25
N TRP A 233 -1.40 27.78 -21.25
CA TRP A 233 -1.89 27.84 -19.88
C TRP A 233 -2.67 29.14 -19.74
N PRO A 234 -3.98 29.09 -19.46
CA PRO A 234 -4.71 30.31 -19.18
C PRO A 234 -4.12 30.90 -17.90
N ILE A 235 -3.83 32.20 -17.94
CA ILE A 235 -3.53 32.99 -16.75
C ILE A 235 -4.84 33.10 -15.99
N ILE A 236 -5.20 32.06 -15.23
CA ILE A 236 -6.37 32.08 -14.36
C ILE A 236 -5.98 32.94 -13.15
N PRO A 237 -6.65 34.07 -12.90
CA PRO A 237 -6.39 34.84 -11.69
C PRO A 237 -6.65 33.93 -10.50
N LEU A 238 -5.60 33.67 -9.71
CA LEU A 238 -5.75 33.03 -8.41
C LEU A 238 -6.59 33.97 -7.56
N LYS A 239 -7.72 33.47 -7.05
CA LYS A 239 -8.51 34.24 -6.10
C LYS A 239 -7.62 34.50 -4.86
N PRO A 240 -7.61 35.73 -4.32
CA PRO A 240 -7.02 35.99 -3.01
C PRO A 240 -7.73 35.20 -1.91
#